data_AF-A0A9E2FEI9-F1
#
_entry.id   AF-A0A9E2FEI9-F1
#
_cell.length_a   1.000
_cell.length_b   1.000
_cell.length_c   1.000
_cell.angle_alpha   90.00
_cell.angle_beta   90.00
_cell.angle_gamma   90.00
#
_symmetry.space_group_name_H-M   'P 1'
#
loop_
_entity.id
_entity.type
_entity.pdbx_description
1 polymer ?
#
loop_
_entity_poly.entity_id
_entity_poly.type
_entity_poly.pdbx_seq_one_letter_code
_entity_poly.pdbx_strand_id
1 'polypeptide(L)' 'METQLLKGILEELKALRKEGKLQEVFDLREAAGFLRISENTLRGWTRERKIPFSKVNGSLRFKRSKLERWLDLNEIPMQ' A
#
# COMPACT_ATOMS: atom_id res chain seq x y z
N MET A 1 -1.70 14.69 34.44
CA MET A 1 -2.91 14.40 33.65
C MET A 1 -2.61 14.38 32.15
N GLU A 2 -1.95 15.41 31.61
CA GLU A 2 -1.58 15.51 30.17
C GLU A 2 -0.75 14.32 29.64
N THR A 3 0.15 13.78 30.44
CA THR A 3 0.99 12.61 30.09
C THR A 3 0.22 11.30 29.94
N GLN A 4 -0.97 11.16 30.55
CA GLN A 4 -1.82 9.98 30.38
C GLN A 4 -2.59 10.05 29.06
N LEU A 5 -3.06 11.24 28.68
CA LEU A 5 -3.74 11.47 27.39
C LEU A 5 -2.79 11.21 26.21
N LEU A 6 -1.56 11.75 26.26
CA LEU A 6 -0.55 11.54 25.22
C LEU A 6 -0.16 10.06 25.08
N LYS A 7 -0.07 9.33 26.21
CA LYS A 7 0.16 7.87 26.19
C LYS A 7 -1.00 7.13 25.54
N GLY A 8 -2.25 7.51 25.85
CA GLY A 8 -3.44 6.89 25.24
C GLY A 8 -3.45 7.03 23.73
N ILE A 9 -3.23 8.25 23.23
CA ILE A 9 -3.14 8.54 21.78
C ILE A 9 -2.03 7.73 21.12
N LEU A 10 -0.85 7.63 21.74
CA LEU A 10 0.27 6.88 21.19
C LEU A 10 -0.05 5.37 21.05
N GLU A 11 -0.73 4.79 22.03
CA GLU A 11 -1.11 3.38 21.99
C GLU A 11 -2.20 3.10 20.94
N GLU A 12 -3.18 4.00 20.78
CA GLU A 12 -4.18 3.91 19.70
C GLU A 12 -3.54 4.00 18.31
N LEU A 13 -2.62 4.95 18.11
CA LEU A 13 -1.91 5.09 16.83
C LEU A 13 -1.04 3.86 16.51
N LYS A 14 -0.42 3.26 17.53
CA LYS A 14 0.32 1.99 17.36
C LYS A 14 -0.61 0.83 17.02
N ALA A 15 -1.79 0.75 17.63
CA ALA A 15 -2.79 -0.28 17.34
C ALA A 15 -3.27 -0.16 15.88
N LEU A 16 -3.58 1.06 15.41
CA LEU A 16 -3.96 1.34 14.03
C LEU A 16 -2.87 0.98 13.02
N ARG A 17 -1.60 1.23 13.36
CA ARG A 17 -0.46 0.80 12.53
C ARG A 17 -0.35 -0.73 12.49
N LYS A 18 -0.56 -1.40 13.63
CA LYS A 18 -0.46 -2.86 13.77
C LYS A 18 -1.58 -3.61 13.05
N GLU A 19 -2.77 -3.02 12.94
CA GLU A 19 -3.88 -3.53 12.11
C GLU A 19 -3.61 -3.47 10.60
N GLY A 20 -2.43 -3.00 10.17
CA GLY A 20 -2.02 -2.99 8.77
C GLY A 20 -2.64 -1.88 7.93
N LYS A 21 -3.53 -1.06 8.52
CA LYS A 21 -4.18 0.08 7.85
C LYS A 21 -3.20 1.14 7.33
N LEU A 22 -1.98 1.17 7.87
CA LEU A 22 -0.91 2.12 7.52
C LEU A 22 0.37 1.46 6.98
N GLN A 23 0.31 0.24 6.44
CA GLN A 23 1.50 -0.33 5.79
C GLN A 23 1.90 0.55 4.60
N GLU A 24 3.13 1.05 4.63
CA GLU A 24 3.70 1.87 3.56
C GLU A 24 4.17 1.01 2.39
N VAL A 25 4.54 -0.24 2.67
CA VAL A 25 5.03 -1.21 1.70
C VAL A 25 4.16 -2.45 1.75
N PHE A 26 3.57 -2.78 0.62
CA PHE A 26 2.75 -3.96 0.40
C PHE A 26 3.56 -5.08 -0.24
N ASP A 27 3.23 -6.31 0.11
CA ASP A 27 3.52 -7.49 -0.70
C ASP A 27 2.56 -7.61 -1.92
N LEU A 28 2.71 -8.67 -2.71
CA LEU A 28 1.86 -8.88 -3.89
C LEU A 28 0.38 -9.00 -3.53
N ARG A 29 0.05 -9.73 -2.46
CA ARG A 29 -1.32 -9.99 -2.04
C ARG A 29 -1.97 -8.73 -1.48
N GLU A 30 -1.24 -8.00 -0.65
CA GLU A 30 -1.67 -6.73 -0.09
C GLU A 30 -1.87 -5.67 -1.18
N ALA A 31 -0.96 -5.57 -2.15
CA ALA A 31 -1.11 -4.67 -3.28
C ALA A 31 -2.28 -5.04 -4.19
N ALA A 32 -2.50 -6.34 -4.44
CA ALA A 32 -3.66 -6.82 -5.20
C ALA A 32 -4.97 -6.50 -4.45
N GLY A 33 -4.99 -6.70 -3.13
CA GLY A 33 -6.11 -6.33 -2.27
C GLY A 33 -6.39 -4.82 -2.26
N PHE A 34 -5.33 -4.00 -2.20
CA PHE A 34 -5.41 -2.54 -2.26
C PHE A 34 -6.03 -2.06 -3.57
N LEU A 35 -5.58 -2.61 -4.70
CA LEU A 35 -6.08 -2.26 -6.04
C LEU A 35 -7.38 -2.97 -6.42
N ARG A 36 -7.89 -3.88 -5.56
CA ARG A 36 -9.09 -4.70 -5.81
C ARG A 36 -9.01 -5.52 -7.11
N ILE A 37 -7.85 -6.09 -7.41
CA ILE A 37 -7.62 -6.97 -8.56
C ILE A 37 -7.09 -8.35 -8.12
N SER A 38 -7.09 -9.32 -9.03
CA SER A 38 -6.50 -10.63 -8.74
C SER A 38 -4.96 -10.55 -8.66
N GLU A 39 -4.34 -11.38 -7.81
CA GLU A 39 -2.88 -11.50 -7.72
C GLU A 39 -2.25 -11.88 -9.06
N ASN A 40 -2.94 -12.69 -9.87
CA ASN A 40 -2.50 -13.07 -11.21
C ASN A 40 -2.44 -11.86 -12.15
N THR A 41 -3.46 -11.00 -12.11
CA THR A 41 -3.48 -9.74 -12.87
C THR A 41 -2.32 -8.85 -12.46
N LEU A 42 -2.12 -8.64 -11.17
CA LEU A 42 -1.03 -7.80 -10.66
C LEU A 42 0.35 -8.38 -11.02
N ARG A 43 0.51 -9.70 -10.96
CA ARG A 43 1.74 -10.39 -11.39
C ARG A 43 2.00 -10.18 -12.88
N GLY A 44 0.96 -10.24 -13.71
CA GLY A 44 1.04 -9.92 -15.14
C GLY A 44 1.52 -8.49 -15.37
N TRP A 45 0.91 -7.51 -14.71
CA TRP A 45 1.31 -6.10 -14.81
C TRP A 45 2.72 -5.83 -14.33
N THR A 46 3.16 -6.52 -13.26
CA THR A 46 4.54 -6.45 -12.77
C THR A 46 5.51 -6.98 -13.82
N ARG A 47 5.20 -8.14 -14.44
CA ARG A 47 6.03 -8.74 -15.50
C ARG A 47 6.14 -7.81 -16.71
N GLU A 48 5.04 -7.16 -17.09
CA GLU A 48 4.95 -6.19 -18.18
C GLU A 48 5.46 -4.79 -17.79
N ARG A 49 5.88 -4.58 -16.53
CA ARG A 49 6.35 -3.29 -15.98
C ARG A 49 5.34 -2.14 -16.13
N LYS A 50 4.04 -2.46 -16.11
CA LYS A 50 2.95 -1.47 -16.20
C LYS A 50 2.63 -0.75 -14.88
N ILE A 51 3.08 -1.31 -13.77
CA ILE A 51 2.81 -0.81 -12.42
C ILE A 51 4.13 -0.60 -11.66
N PRO A 52 4.27 0.42 -10.79
CA PRO A 52 5.49 0.60 -10.01
C PRO A 52 5.68 -0.50 -8.97
N PHE A 53 6.82 -1.16 -9.00
CA PHE A 53 7.23 -2.17 -8.02
C PHE A 53 8.73 -2.08 -7.73
N SER A 54 9.17 -2.69 -6.63
CA SER A 54 10.57 -2.87 -6.27
C SER A 54 10.84 -4.34 -6.02
N LYS A 55 11.96 -4.86 -6.55
CA LYS A 55 12.41 -6.22 -6.27
C LYS A 55 13.42 -6.16 -5.13
N VAL A 56 13.07 -6.70 -3.98
CA VAL A 56 13.92 -6.71 -2.78
C VAL A 56 14.12 -8.16 -2.36
N ASN A 57 15.37 -8.63 -2.41
CA ASN A 57 15.74 -10.01 -2.08
C ASN A 57 14.88 -11.08 -2.78
N GLY A 58 14.60 -10.89 -4.07
CA GLY A 58 13.78 -11.83 -4.86
C GLY A 58 12.26 -11.65 -4.71
N SER A 59 11.79 -10.95 -3.68
CA SER A 59 10.37 -10.65 -3.47
C SER A 59 9.95 -9.32 -4.09
N LEU A 60 8.68 -9.22 -4.48
CA LEU A 60 8.07 -7.99 -4.99
C LEU A 60 7.53 -7.16 -3.82
N ARG A 61 7.82 -5.87 -3.85
CA ARG A 61 7.34 -4.87 -2.89
C ARG A 61 6.72 -3.70 -3.62
N PHE A 62 5.59 -3.24 -3.14
CA PHE A 62 4.83 -2.14 -3.73
C PHE A 62 4.68 -1.04 -2.68
N LYS A 63 5.18 0.16 -2.95
CA LYS A 63 4.97 1.29 -2.05
C LYS A 63 3.56 1.83 -2.26
N ARG A 64 2.78 1.97 -1.19
CA ARG A 64 1.43 2.52 -1.22
C ARG A 64 1.37 3.87 -1.94
N SER A 65 2.25 4.79 -1.56
CA SER A 65 2.34 6.13 -2.18
C SER A 65 2.65 6.11 -3.67
N LYS A 66 3.32 5.06 -4.17
CA LYS A 66 3.58 4.88 -5.60
C LYS A 66 2.38 4.29 -6.32
N LEU A 67 1.62 3.41 -5.67
CA LEU A 67 0.37 2.87 -6.22
C LEU A 67 -0.72 3.95 -6.30
N GLU A 68 -0.87 4.76 -5.26
CA GLU A 68 -1.81 5.91 -5.23
C GLU A 68 -1.50 6.87 -6.38
N ARG A 69 -0.25 7.34 -6.48
CA ARG A 69 0.16 8.20 -7.60
C ARG A 69 -0.03 7.54 -8.97
N TRP A 70 0.16 6.22 -9.05
CA TRP A 70 -0.07 5.51 -10.30
C TRP A 70 -1.56 5.48 -10.67
N LEU A 71 -2.46 5.33 -9.69
CA LEU A 71 -3.90 5.44 -9.93
C LEU A 71 -4.23 6.84 -10.47
N ASP A 72 -3.78 7.89 -9.79
CA ASP A 72 -4.02 9.29 -10.20
C ASP A 72 -3.58 9.56 -11.65
N LEU A 73 -2.44 9.00 -12.07
CA LEU A 73 -1.91 9.16 -13.42
C LEU A 73 -2.69 8.36 -14.50
N ASN A 74 -3.43 7.33 -14.10
CA ASN A 74 -4.24 6.51 -14.99
C ASN A 74 -5.74 6.83 -14.88
N GLU A 75 -6.11 7.83 -14.08
CA GLU A 75 -7.48 8.32 -14.05
C GLU A 75 -7.86 8.92 -15.41
N ILE A 76 -9.04 8.57 -15.89
CA ILE A 76 -9.61 9.16 -17.10
C ILE A 76 -10.29 10.46 -16.65
N PRO A 77 -9.86 11.64 -17.11
CA PRO A 77 -10.50 12.89 -16.73
C PRO A 77 -11.95 12.90 -17.22
N MET A 78 -12.88 13.30 -16.34
CA MET A 78 -14.26 13.55 -16.76
C MET A 78 -14.26 14.72 -17.75
N GLN A 79 -14.89 14.52 -18.91
CA GLN A 79 -15.09 15.54 -19.94
C GLN A 79 -16.38 16.33 -19.71
#